data_AF-A0A0C9XTG6-F1
#
_entry.id   AF-A0A0C9XTG6-F1
#
_cell.length_a   1.000
_cell.length_b   1.000
_cell.length_c   1.000
_cell.angle_alpha   90.00
_cell.angle_beta   90.00
_cell.angle_gamma   90.00
#
_symmetry.space_group_name_H-M   'P 1'
#
loop_
_entity.id
_entity.type
_entity.pdbx_description
1 polymer ?
#
loop_
_entity_poly.entity_id
_entity_poly.type
_entity_poly.pdbx_seq_one_letter_code
_entity_poly.pdbx_strand_id
1 'polypeptide(L)'
;MFSTLQEYHQAIISAAWMIILSLIPQDLVRAGAVLLGFLICLHTIRPRNLMKRLQLRLSSLEEKLQDAVDNGIMRQSDTSFSCQHYALFRIQYMIFELHEMTLMMSGGIFQEIKAVWKGLSLEINKCIWDVDALERDLEVYSS
;
A
#
# COMPACT_ATOMS: atom_id res chain seq x y z
N MET A 1 -45.11 -40.79 -7.59
CA MET A 1 -45.01 -39.91 -8.77
C MET A 1 -44.12 -38.68 -8.57
N PHE A 2 -43.71 -38.31 -7.34
CA PHE A 2 -42.80 -37.17 -7.11
C PHE A 2 -41.32 -37.46 -7.43
N SER A 3 -40.90 -38.73 -7.39
CA SER A 3 -39.49 -39.13 -7.60
C SER A 3 -39.01 -38.90 -9.04
N THR A 4 -39.87 -39.10 -10.03
CA THR A 4 -39.53 -38.96 -11.46
C THR A 4 -39.41 -37.49 -11.88
N LEU A 5 -40.11 -36.57 -11.21
CA LEU A 5 -40.05 -35.14 -11.51
C LEU A 5 -38.72 -34.53 -11.02
N GLN A 6 -38.21 -35.02 -9.89
CA GLN A 6 -36.97 -34.57 -9.28
C GLN A 6 -35.74 -35.04 -10.08
N GLU A 7 -35.76 -36.27 -10.61
CA GLU A 7 -34.73 -36.77 -11.53
C GLU A 7 -34.66 -35.96 -12.83
N TYR A 8 -35.82 -35.59 -13.40
CA TYR A 8 -35.88 -34.74 -14.58
C TYR A 8 -35.30 -33.34 -14.31
N HIS A 9 -35.62 -32.73 -13.17
CA HIS A 9 -35.05 -31.44 -12.80
C HIS A 9 -33.55 -31.50 -12.60
N GLN A 10 -33.05 -32.56 -11.96
CA GLN A 10 -31.62 -32.76 -11.75
C GLN A 10 -30.87 -32.96 -13.08
N ALA A 11 -31.47 -33.69 -14.03
CA ALA A 11 -30.91 -33.90 -15.37
C ALA A 11 -30.86 -32.59 -16.18
N ILE A 12 -31.91 -31.76 -16.11
CA ILE A 12 -31.96 -30.45 -16.78
C ILE A 12 -30.92 -29.50 -16.18
N ILE A 13 -30.79 -29.45 -14.86
CA ILE A 13 -29.80 -28.62 -14.17
C ILE A 13 -28.37 -29.07 -14.51
N SER A 14 -28.12 -30.39 -14.51
CA SER A 14 -26.82 -30.95 -14.88
C SER A 14 -26.45 -30.61 -16.34
N ALA A 15 -27.38 -30.79 -17.28
CA ALA A 15 -27.16 -30.45 -18.69
C ALA A 15 -26.93 -28.95 -18.89
N ALA A 16 -27.69 -28.09 -18.21
CA ALA A 16 -27.51 -26.65 -18.25
C ALA A 16 -26.13 -26.23 -17.70
N TRP A 17 -25.69 -26.81 -16.58
CA TRP A 17 -24.35 -26.57 -16.03
C TRP A 17 -23.24 -27.02 -16.99
N MET A 18 -23.42 -28.16 -17.66
CA MET A 18 -22.46 -28.68 -18.62
C MET A 18 -22.33 -27.75 -19.85
N ILE A 19 -23.43 -27.17 -20.32
CA ILE A 19 -23.43 -26.17 -21.41
C ILE A 19 -22.70 -24.91 -20.95
N ILE A 20 -23.04 -24.37 -19.77
CA ILE A 20 -22.41 -23.17 -19.20
C ILE A 20 -20.90 -23.38 -19.04
N LEU A 21 -20.47 -24.54 -18.51
CA LEU A 21 -19.06 -24.87 -18.36
C LEU A 21 -18.35 -25.09 -19.70
N SER A 22 -19.04 -25.61 -20.72
CA SER A 22 -18.49 -25.72 -22.08
C SER A 22 -18.40 -24.39 -22.82
N LEU A 23 -19.24 -23.41 -22.43
CA LEU A 23 -19.30 -22.08 -23.03
C LEU A 23 -18.27 -21.13 -22.45
N ILE A 24 -17.70 -21.42 -21.27
CA ILE A 24 -16.57 -20.67 -20.70
C ILE A 24 -15.36 -20.98 -21.59
N PRO A 25 -14.96 -20.07 -22.49
CA PRO A 25 -13.79 -20.29 -23.30
C PRO A 25 -12.59 -20.31 -22.35
N GLN A 26 -11.63 -21.20 -22.59
CA GLN A 26 -10.35 -21.15 -21.88
C GLN A 26 -9.72 -19.75 -21.92
N ASP A 27 -10.05 -18.96 -22.96
CA ASP A 27 -9.66 -17.56 -23.10
C ASP A 27 -10.27 -16.62 -22.05
N LEU A 28 -11.45 -16.90 -21.50
CA LEU A 28 -12.05 -16.06 -20.45
C LEU A 28 -11.37 -16.30 -19.09
N VAL A 29 -11.02 -17.56 -18.79
CA VAL A 29 -10.21 -17.90 -17.61
C VAL A 29 -8.81 -17.32 -17.73
N ARG A 30 -8.21 -17.42 -18.94
CA ARG A 30 -6.89 -16.87 -19.23
C ARG A 30 -6.87 -15.34 -19.20
N ALA A 31 -7.86 -14.69 -19.81
CA ALA A 31 -8.01 -13.23 -19.76
C ALA A 31 -8.25 -12.77 -18.33
N GLY A 32 -9.08 -13.49 -17.56
CA GLY A 32 -9.31 -13.24 -16.14
C GLY A 32 -8.03 -13.34 -15.31
N ALA A 33 -7.24 -14.38 -15.51
CA ALA A 33 -5.95 -14.56 -14.82
C ALA A 33 -4.93 -13.47 -15.21
N VAL A 34 -4.87 -13.08 -16.48
CA VAL A 34 -4.01 -11.98 -16.95
C VAL A 34 -4.45 -10.64 -16.36
N LEU A 35 -5.76 -10.36 -16.31
CA LEU A 35 -6.31 -9.16 -15.69
C LEU A 35 -6.03 -9.09 -14.19
N LEU A 36 -6.21 -10.21 -13.48
CA LEU A 36 -5.87 -10.32 -12.06
C LEU A 36 -4.37 -10.13 -11.81
N GLY A 37 -3.52 -10.78 -12.60
CA GLY A 37 -2.07 -10.61 -12.52
C GLY A 37 -1.63 -9.16 -12.80
N PHE A 38 -2.25 -8.52 -13.79
CA PHE A 38 -1.99 -7.12 -14.12
C PHE A 38 -2.45 -6.16 -13.01
N LEU A 39 -3.63 -6.39 -12.44
CA LEU A 39 -4.15 -5.60 -11.32
C LEU A 39 -3.25 -5.75 -10.09
N ILE A 40 -2.78 -6.96 -9.77
CA ILE A 40 -1.84 -7.21 -8.67
C ILE A 40 -0.49 -6.53 -8.94
N CYS A 41 0.04 -6.61 -10.17
CA CYS A 41 1.28 -5.91 -10.54
C CYS A 41 1.16 -4.39 -10.40
N LEU A 42 0.11 -3.77 -10.95
CA LEU A 42 -0.11 -2.34 -10.79
C LEU A 42 -0.30 -1.94 -9.32
N HIS A 43 -0.99 -2.78 -8.54
CA HIS A 43 -1.21 -2.51 -7.12
C HIS A 43 0.06 -2.63 -6.28
N THR A 44 1.01 -3.48 -6.65
CA THR A 44 2.29 -3.65 -5.94
C THR A 44 3.36 -2.64 -6.37
N ILE A 45 3.31 -2.15 -7.61
CA ILE A 45 4.26 -1.17 -8.15
C ILE A 45 4.00 0.25 -7.62
N ARG A 46 2.73 0.66 -7.49
CA ARG A 46 2.35 2.00 -7.00
C ARG A 46 2.84 2.34 -5.57
N PRO A 47 2.65 1.48 -4.54
CA PRO A 47 3.12 1.77 -3.19
C PRO A 47 4.65 1.77 -3.13
N ARG A 48 5.31 0.91 -3.91
CA ARG A 48 6.78 0.84 -3.96
C ARG A 48 7.42 2.12 -4.47
N ASN A 49 6.83 2.74 -5.49
CA ASN A 49 7.31 4.01 -6.04
C ASN A 49 7.05 5.20 -5.10
N LEU A 50 5.92 5.21 -4.39
CA LEU A 50 5.64 6.19 -3.33
C LEU A 50 6.63 6.06 -2.18
N MET A 51 6.94 4.83 -1.76
CA MET A 51 7.88 4.55 -0.69
C MET A 51 9.28 5.09 -0.98
N LYS A 52 9.80 4.80 -2.18
CA LYS A 52 11.11 5.30 -2.60
C LYS A 52 11.16 6.82 -2.62
N ARG A 53 10.07 7.48 -3.04
CA ARG A 53 9.97 8.93 -3.05
C ARG A 53 9.95 9.51 -1.65
N LEU A 54 9.21 8.89 -0.73
CA LEU A 54 9.19 9.28 0.69
C LEU A 54 10.55 9.11 1.35
N GLN A 55 11.25 8.00 1.10
CA GLN A 55 12.61 7.78 1.58
C GLN A 55 13.58 8.85 1.09
N LEU A 56 13.52 9.22 -0.20
CA LEU A 56 14.34 10.30 -0.75
C LEU A 56 14.04 11.65 -0.10
N ARG A 57 12.75 11.99 0.10
CA ARG A 57 12.37 13.22 0.79
C ARG A 57 12.87 13.24 2.23
N LEU A 58 12.79 12.12 2.95
CA LEU A 58 13.31 12.02 4.32
C LEU A 58 14.82 12.17 4.38
N SER A 59 15.56 11.55 3.47
CA SER A 59 17.01 11.72 3.39
C SER A 59 17.38 13.18 3.14
N SER A 60 16.62 13.89 2.30
CA SER A 60 16.82 15.32 2.05
C SER A 60 16.45 16.18 3.26
N LEU A 61 15.40 15.82 4.01
CA LEU A 61 15.00 16.50 5.25
C LEU A 61 16.03 16.31 6.35
N GLU A 62 16.61 15.11 6.45
CA GLU A 62 17.69 14.80 7.39
C GLU A 62 18.94 15.62 7.08
N GLU A 63 19.30 15.74 5.81
CA GLU A 63 20.41 16.59 5.35
C GLU A 63 20.15 18.07 5.66
N LYS A 64 18.94 18.59 5.41
CA LYS A 64 18.57 19.96 5.78
C LYS A 64 18.61 20.22 7.29
N LEU A 65 18.14 19.26 8.10
CA LEU A 65 18.18 19.35 9.55
C LEU A 65 19.64 19.36 10.04
N GLN A 66 20.51 18.53 9.45
CA GLN A 66 21.93 18.49 9.76
C GLN A 66 22.64 19.80 9.37
N ASP A 67 22.34 20.33 8.18
CA ASP A 67 22.89 21.62 7.71
C ASP A 67 22.45 22.80 8.59
N ALA A 68 21.20 22.83 9.05
CA ALA A 68 20.73 23.83 10.01
C ALA A 68 21.48 23.76 11.36
N VAL A 69 21.90 22.56 11.78
CA VAL A 69 22.72 22.36 12.97
C VAL A 69 24.17 22.79 12.74
N ASP A 70 24.76 22.39 11.61
CA ASP A 70 26.15 22.67 11.28
C ASP A 70 26.38 24.17 11.03
N ASN A 71 25.39 24.86 10.45
CA ASN A 71 25.39 26.32 10.28
C ASN A 71 25.04 27.08 11.57
N GLY A 72 24.76 26.37 12.68
CA GLY A 72 24.48 26.95 13.99
C GLY A 72 23.14 27.68 14.09
N ILE A 73 22.25 27.51 13.12
CA ILE A 73 20.88 28.05 13.12
C ILE A 73 20.03 27.32 14.15
N MET A 74 20.23 26.00 14.27
CA MET A 74 19.67 25.17 15.31
C MET A 74 20.78 24.57 16.16
N ARG A 75 20.64 24.60 17.50
CA ARG A 75 21.55 23.86 18.37
C ARG A 75 20.97 22.49 18.68
N GLN A 76 21.87 21.52 18.83
CA GLN A 76 21.52 20.17 19.26
C GLN A 76 20.84 20.14 20.65
N SER A 77 21.09 21.16 21.48
CA SER A 77 20.43 21.35 22.78
C SER A 77 19.02 21.94 22.69
N ASP A 78 18.60 22.41 21.52
CA ASP A 78 17.31 23.07 21.36
C ASP A 78 16.17 22.06 21.41
N THR A 79 15.07 22.46 22.05
CA THR A 79 13.86 21.66 22.11
C THR A 79 13.24 21.46 20.74
N SER A 80 13.41 22.42 19.82
CA SER A 80 13.01 22.32 18.41
C SER A 80 13.78 21.23 17.68
N PHE A 81 15.11 21.14 17.88
CA PHE A 81 15.94 20.08 17.30
C PHE A 81 15.50 18.70 17.78
N SER A 82 15.35 18.51 19.09
CA SER A 82 14.88 17.23 19.64
C SER A 82 13.50 16.83 19.12
N CYS A 83 12.59 17.81 18.96
CA CYS A 83 11.24 17.55 18.45
C CYS A 83 11.25 17.15 16.97
N GLN A 84 12.00 17.87 16.12
CA GLN A 84 12.14 17.57 14.69
C GLN A 84 12.89 16.26 14.44
N HIS A 85 13.95 15.99 15.20
CA HIS A 85 14.70 14.73 15.13
C HIS A 85 13.82 13.53 15.51
N TYR A 86 13.02 13.66 16.57
CA TYR A 86 12.05 12.63 16.96
C TYR A 86 10.97 12.43 15.89
N ALA A 87 10.46 13.51 15.28
CA ALA A 87 9.50 13.42 14.19
C ALA A 87 10.09 12.68 12.98
N LEU A 88 11.32 12.98 12.59
CA LEU A 88 12.03 12.33 11.49
C LEU A 88 12.21 10.83 11.76
N PHE A 89 12.66 10.47 12.95
CA PHE A 89 12.80 9.08 13.40
C PHE A 89 11.47 8.33 13.38
N ARG A 90 10.40 8.96 13.88
CA ARG A 90 9.05 8.38 13.90
C ARG A 90 8.53 8.10 12.49
N ILE A 91 8.74 9.01 11.55
CA ILE A 91 8.32 8.83 10.16
C ILE A 91 9.13 7.71 9.50
N GLN A 92 10.45 7.64 9.72
CA GLN A 92 11.29 6.55 9.22
C GLN A 92 10.81 5.18 9.73
N TYR A 93 10.50 5.08 11.03
CA TYR A 93 9.96 3.86 11.63
C TYR A 93 8.63 3.44 10.98
N MET A 94 7.70 4.38 10.80
CA MET A 94 6.39 4.09 10.21
C MET A 94 6.51 3.64 8.74
N ILE A 95 7.45 4.22 7.97
CA ILE A 95 7.77 3.76 6.61
C ILE A 95 8.33 2.34 6.62
N PHE A 96 9.20 2.01 7.57
CA PHE A 96 9.76 0.66 7.66
C PHE A 96 8.67 -0.38 7.95
N GLU A 97 7.79 -0.13 8.92
CA GLU A 97 6.62 -0.99 9.20
C GLU A 97 5.71 -1.14 7.98
N LEU A 98 5.41 -0.02 7.30
CA LEU A 98 4.63 -0.03 6.06
C LEU A 98 5.28 -0.90 4.97
N HIS A 99 6.60 -0.92 4.89
CA HIS A 99 7.34 -1.74 3.92
C HIS A 99 7.23 -3.22 4.24
N GLU A 100 7.45 -3.58 5.50
CA GLU A 100 7.39 -4.95 6.00
C GLU A 100 5.98 -5.53 5.85
N MET A 101 4.96 -4.76 6.22
CA MET A 101 3.56 -5.15 6.09
C MET A 101 3.17 -5.34 4.61
N THR A 102 3.66 -4.47 3.71
CA THR A 102 3.45 -4.62 2.27
C THR A 102 4.12 -5.89 1.71
N LEU A 103 5.30 -6.25 2.20
CA LEU A 103 6.01 -7.47 1.82
C LEU A 103 5.28 -8.74 2.28
N MET A 104 4.83 -8.78 3.54
CA MET A 104 4.09 -9.91 4.11
C MET A 104 2.76 -10.17 3.40
N MET A 105 2.07 -9.12 2.96
CA MET A 105 0.78 -9.24 2.26
C MET A 105 0.85 -9.73 0.82
N SER A 106 2.03 -9.82 0.21
CA SER A 106 2.18 -10.35 -1.15
C SER A 106 1.86 -11.85 -1.26
N GLY A 107 1.61 -12.54 -0.14
CA GLY A 107 1.42 -13.99 -0.04
C GLY A 107 -0.02 -14.55 -0.01
N GLY A 108 -1.11 -13.78 0.14
CA GLY A 108 -2.46 -14.37 0.09
C GLY A 108 -3.68 -13.53 0.48
N ILE A 109 -4.84 -13.96 -0.05
CA ILE A 109 -6.26 -13.63 0.21
C ILE A 109 -6.73 -12.18 -0.07
N PHE A 110 -7.44 -12.03 -1.19
CA PHE A 110 -7.90 -10.77 -1.80
C PHE A 110 -8.81 -9.87 -0.92
N GLN A 111 -9.53 -10.42 0.06
CA GLN A 111 -10.42 -9.67 0.94
C GLN A 111 -9.70 -9.05 2.14
N GLU A 112 -8.79 -9.80 2.77
CA GLU A 112 -7.90 -9.30 3.82
C GLU A 112 -6.95 -8.25 3.26
N ILE A 113 -6.42 -8.49 2.05
CA ILE A 113 -5.63 -7.52 1.30
C ILE A 113 -6.37 -6.19 1.14
N LYS A 114 -7.69 -6.19 0.87
CA LYS A 114 -8.46 -4.94 0.66
C LYS A 114 -8.68 -4.14 1.95
N ALA A 115 -8.93 -4.82 3.07
CA ALA A 115 -9.11 -4.17 4.37
C ALA A 115 -7.79 -3.61 4.90
N VAL A 116 -6.72 -4.40 4.81
CA VAL A 116 -5.38 -3.96 5.20
C VAL A 116 -4.87 -2.87 4.27
N TRP A 117 -5.17 -2.93 2.96
CA TRP A 117 -4.83 -1.86 2.01
C TRP A 117 -5.48 -0.52 2.34
N LYS A 118 -6.74 -0.52 2.83
CA LYS A 118 -7.37 0.71 3.32
C LYS A 118 -6.65 1.27 4.55
N GLY A 119 -6.23 0.40 5.47
CA GLY A 119 -5.38 0.79 6.62
C GLY A 119 -4.05 1.37 6.17
N LEU A 120 -3.34 0.66 5.30
CA LEU A 120 -2.06 1.07 4.72
C LEU A 120 -2.15 2.39 3.96
N SER A 121 -3.22 2.60 3.20
CA SER A 121 -3.45 3.87 2.50
C SER A 121 -3.63 5.05 3.46
N LEU A 122 -4.26 4.82 4.62
CA LEU A 122 -4.45 5.85 5.65
C LEU A 122 -3.12 6.18 6.32
N GLU A 123 -2.34 5.15 6.63
CA GLU A 123 -1.02 5.26 7.26
C GLU A 123 0.01 5.93 6.34
N ILE A 124 0.00 5.62 5.04
CA ILE A 124 0.81 6.30 4.01
C ILE A 124 0.41 7.78 3.90
N ASN A 125 -0.89 8.09 3.89
CA ASN A 125 -1.34 9.48 3.81
C ASN A 125 -0.92 10.28 5.05
N LYS A 126 -1.02 9.67 6.23
CA LYS A 126 -0.52 10.25 7.47
C LYS A 126 0.99 10.48 7.41
N CYS A 127 1.74 9.51 6.88
CA CYS A 127 3.17 9.63 6.65
C CYS A 127 3.52 10.83 5.76
N ILE A 128 2.80 11.01 4.64
CA ILE A 128 3.00 12.13 3.73
C ILE A 128 2.74 13.45 4.46
N TRP A 129 1.67 13.50 5.26
CA TRP A 129 1.30 14.71 5.97
C TRP A 129 2.30 15.09 7.06
N ASP A 130 2.82 14.09 7.79
CA ASP A 130 3.88 14.29 8.79
C ASP A 130 5.19 14.78 8.11
N VAL A 131 5.52 14.25 6.93
CA VAL A 131 6.66 14.73 6.11
C VAL A 131 6.45 16.18 5.63
N ASP A 132 5.26 16.51 5.13
CA ASP A 132 4.94 17.86 4.64
C ASP A 132 4.86 18.90 5.77
N ALA A 133 4.55 18.48 6.99
CA ALA A 133 4.63 19.33 8.17
C ALA A 133 6.10 19.59 8.56
N LEU A 134 6.90 18.54 8.61
CA LEU A 134 8.33 18.63 8.94
C LEU A 134 9.10 19.48 7.92
N GLU A 135 8.77 19.37 6.64
CA GLU A 135 9.39 20.18 5.59
C GLU A 135 9.09 21.67 5.75
N ARG A 136 7.83 22.02 6.06
CA ARG A 136 7.45 23.42 6.31
C ARG A 136 8.12 23.98 7.56
N ASP A 137 8.22 23.20 8.63
CA ASP A 137 8.91 23.63 9.83
C ASP A 137 10.39 23.91 9.55
N LEU A 138 11.06 23.07 8.76
CA LEU A 138 12.46 23.26 8.38
C LEU A 138 12.67 24.42 7.41
N GLU A 139 11.74 24.69 6.49
CA GLU A 139 11.82 25.86 5.60
C GLU A 139 11.85 27.18 6.38
N VAL A 140 11.09 27.29 7.48
CA VAL A 140 11.06 28.47 8.36
C VAL A 140 12.43 28.76 8.98
N TYR A 141 13.26 27.73 9.21
CA TYR A 141 14.61 27.90 9.75
C TYR A 141 15.68 28.13 8.67
N SER A 142 15.34 27.97 7.38
CA SER A 142 16.28 28.14 6.26
C SER A 142 16.19 29.50 5.54
N SER A 143 15.26 30.38 5.96
CA SER A 143 15.10 31.76 5.45
C SER A 143 15.72 32.80 6.38
#